data_AF-A0A2W5ZFQ3-F1
#
_entry.id   AF-A0A2W5ZFQ3-F1
#
_cell.length_a   1.000
_cell.length_b   1.000
_cell.length_c   1.000
_cell.angle_alpha   90.00
_cell.angle_beta   90.00
_cell.angle_gamma   90.00
#
_symmetry.space_group_name_H-M   'P 1'
#
loop_
_entity.id
_entity.type
_entity.pdbx_description
1 polymer ?
#
loop_
_entity_poly.entity_id
_entity_poly.type
_entity_poly.pdbx_seq_one_letter_code
_entity_poly.pdbx_strand_id
1 'polypeptide(L)'
;MAMASPRRNDGARRPAPSGMVLRNDNNTHEVEVAKALNQWAVTVTALADNRLICQDFFARRWEAVARAEDFVRLLNRTEPPPGW
;
A
#
# COMPACT_ATOMS: atom_id res chain seq x y z
N MET A 1 -7.83 -17.30 -34.53
CA MET A 1 -6.70 -16.70 -33.80
C MET A 1 -7.26 -15.66 -32.83
N ALA A 2 -7.04 -15.86 -31.53
CA ALA A 2 -7.60 -15.05 -30.46
C ALA A 2 -6.81 -13.75 -30.28
N MET A 3 -7.49 -12.60 -30.25
CA MET A 3 -6.92 -11.34 -29.80
C MET A 3 -7.56 -11.00 -28.47
N ALA A 4 -6.86 -11.28 -27.39
CA ALA A 4 -7.28 -10.89 -26.04
C ALA A 4 -7.22 -9.37 -25.93
N SER A 5 -8.38 -8.75 -25.66
CA SER A 5 -8.50 -7.34 -25.33
C SER A 5 -7.58 -6.99 -24.14
N PRO A 6 -6.81 -5.89 -24.19
CA PRO A 6 -6.12 -5.42 -23.00
C PRO A 6 -7.19 -4.99 -21.99
N ARG A 7 -7.23 -5.66 -20.83
CA ARG A 7 -8.01 -5.22 -19.68
C ARG A 7 -7.54 -3.82 -19.33
N ARG A 8 -8.27 -2.80 -19.79
CA ARG A 8 -8.11 -1.41 -19.38
C ARG A 8 -8.29 -1.39 -17.87
N ASN A 9 -7.18 -1.22 -17.17
CA ASN A 9 -7.18 -0.91 -15.76
C ASN A 9 -7.85 0.46 -15.62
N ASP A 10 -9.12 0.45 -15.21
CA ASP A 10 -9.91 1.64 -14.90
C ASP A 10 -9.35 2.29 -13.63
N GLY A 11 -8.19 2.95 -13.76
CA GLY A 11 -7.57 3.80 -12.74
C GLY A 11 -8.32 5.11 -12.59
N ALA A 12 -9.65 5.04 -12.48
CA ALA A 12 -10.51 6.19 -12.35
C ALA A 12 -10.15 6.96 -11.07
N ARG A 13 -9.59 8.15 -11.28
CA ARG A 13 -9.40 9.26 -10.32
C ARG A 13 -8.36 9.01 -9.23
N ARG A 14 -7.08 9.18 -9.56
CA ARG A 14 -6.12 9.73 -8.57
C ARG A 14 -5.94 11.23 -8.80
N PRO A 15 -6.45 12.09 -7.90
CA PRO A 15 -5.93 13.45 -7.77
C PRO A 15 -4.41 13.40 -7.57
N ALA A 16 -3.69 14.41 -8.08
CA ALA A 16 -2.23 14.47 -8.11
C ALA A 16 -1.55 14.07 -6.77
N PRO A 17 -0.39 13.38 -6.82
CA PRO A 17 0.09 12.50 -5.75
C PRO A 17 0.77 13.30 -4.64
N SER A 18 0.00 13.76 -3.66
CA SER A 18 0.60 13.90 -2.32
C SER A 18 0.78 12.53 -1.65
N GLY A 19 0.15 11.48 -2.20
CA GLY A 19 0.26 10.12 -1.71
C GLY A 19 1.32 9.28 -2.42
N MET A 20 2.00 8.43 -1.66
CA MET A 20 2.98 7.45 -2.12
C MET A 20 2.39 6.07 -1.93
N VAL A 21 2.47 5.22 -2.94
CA VAL A 21 1.96 3.85 -2.86
C VAL A 21 3.08 2.87 -3.08
N LEU A 22 3.21 1.95 -2.13
CA LEU A 22 4.13 0.84 -2.18
C LEU A 22 3.33 -0.46 -2.33
N ARG A 23 3.89 -1.42 -3.04
CA ARG A 23 3.35 -2.77 -3.16
C ARG A 23 4.40 -3.76 -2.75
N ASN A 24 3.95 -4.85 -2.16
CA ASN A 24 4.83 -5.98 -1.86
C ASN A 24 5.17 -6.74 -3.17
N ASP A 25 6.23 -7.54 -3.16
CA ASP A 25 6.78 -8.19 -4.35
C ASP A 25 5.78 -9.16 -4.99
N ASN A 26 4.96 -9.79 -4.15
CA ASN A 26 3.92 -10.73 -4.58
C ASN A 26 2.62 -10.02 -5.05
N ASN A 27 2.56 -8.68 -5.03
CA ASN A 27 1.36 -7.89 -5.34
C ASN A 27 0.09 -8.37 -4.61
N THR A 28 0.24 -8.88 -3.39
CA THR A 28 -0.87 -9.31 -2.53
C THR A 28 -1.36 -8.19 -1.62
N HIS A 29 -0.51 -7.20 -1.36
CA HIS A 29 -0.78 -6.10 -0.44
C HIS A 29 -0.31 -4.77 -1.01
N GLU A 30 -1.08 -3.72 -0.75
CA GLU A 30 -0.77 -2.35 -1.10
C GLU A 30 -0.67 -1.52 0.19
N VAL A 31 0.37 -0.68 0.27
CA VAL A 31 0.59 0.26 1.37
C VAL A 31 0.56 1.67 0.80
N GLU A 32 -0.48 2.42 1.14
CA GLU A 32 -0.68 3.80 0.70
C GLU A 32 -0.34 4.78 1.83
N VAL A 33 0.57 5.69 1.55
CA VAL A 33 0.84 6.87 2.36
C VAL A 33 0.07 8.04 1.74
N ALA A 34 -0.85 8.65 2.45
CA ALA A 34 -1.62 9.79 1.96
C ALA A 34 -1.68 10.91 3.00
N LYS A 35 -1.76 12.17 2.55
CA LYS A 35 -2.02 13.29 3.46
C LYS A 35 -3.50 13.26 3.87
N ALA A 36 -3.76 13.12 5.17
CA ALA A 36 -5.10 13.07 5.74
C ALA A 36 -5.30 14.25 6.69
N LEU A 37 -6.03 15.28 6.26
CA LEU A 37 -6.23 16.54 6.99
C LEU A 37 -4.89 17.11 7.50
N ASN A 38 -4.67 17.07 8.81
CA ASN A 38 -3.48 17.56 9.50
C ASN A 38 -2.36 16.50 9.64
N GLN A 39 -2.63 15.22 9.35
CA GLN A 39 -1.71 14.10 9.55
C GLN A 39 -1.37 13.38 8.23
N TRP A 40 -0.49 12.40 8.30
CA TRP A 40 -0.14 11.49 7.22
C TRP A 40 -0.64 10.11 7.59
N ALA A 41 -1.53 9.56 6.77
CA ALA A 41 -2.10 8.23 6.96
C ALA A 41 -1.30 7.20 6.16
N VAL A 42 -0.97 6.07 6.79
CA VAL A 42 -0.43 4.88 6.14
C VAL A 42 -1.52 3.83 6.19
N THR A 43 -2.01 3.40 5.03
CA THR A 43 -3.11 2.44 4.91
C THR A 43 -2.59 1.18 4.25
N VAL A 44 -2.74 0.04 4.94
CA VAL A 44 -2.37 -1.27 4.40
C VAL A 44 -3.63 -2.00 3.96
N THR A 45 -3.68 -2.40 2.69
CA THR A 45 -4.83 -3.05 2.08
C THR A 45 -4.41 -4.39 1.48
N ALA A 46 -5.15 -5.47 1.79
CA ALA A 46 -5.05 -6.73 1.06
C ALA A 46 -5.72 -6.57 -0.31
N LEU A 47 -4.99 -6.85 -1.38
CA LEU A 47 -5.48 -6.70 -2.75
C LEU A 47 -6.44 -7.82 -3.18
N ALA A 48 -6.43 -8.97 -2.48
CA ALA A 48 -7.28 -10.11 -2.82
C ALA A 48 -8.78 -9.79 -2.68
N ASP A 49 -9.14 -9.03 -1.64
CA ASP A 49 -10.51 -8.66 -1.26
C ASP A 49 -10.68 -7.15 -1.10
N ASN A 50 -9.65 -6.36 -1.45
CA ASN A 50 -9.57 -4.92 -1.21
C ASN A 50 -9.87 -4.53 0.25
N ARG A 51 -9.47 -5.40 1.19
CA ARG A 51 -9.76 -5.24 2.62
C ARG A 51 -8.67 -4.42 3.30
N LEU A 52 -9.09 -3.39 4.04
CA LEU A 52 -8.19 -2.63 4.92
C LEU A 52 -7.75 -3.54 6.08
N ILE A 53 -6.45 -3.74 6.20
CA ILE A 53 -5.84 -4.53 7.29
C ILE A 53 -5.58 -3.62 8.49
N CYS A 54 -4.92 -2.49 8.24
CA CYS A 54 -4.63 -1.50 9.26
C CYS A 54 -4.44 -0.11 8.66
N GLN A 55 -4.54 0.90 9.52
CA GLN A 55 -4.27 2.28 9.20
C GLN A 55 -3.56 2.96 10.38
N ASP A 56 -2.38 3.51 10.12
CA ASP A 56 -1.57 4.25 11.08
C ASP A 56 -1.52 5.74 10.69
N PHE A 57 -1.39 6.63 11.67
CA PHE A 57 -1.32 8.07 11.45
C PHE A 57 -0.05 8.68 12.05
N PHE A 58 0.58 9.57 11.29
CA PHE A 58 1.84 10.23 11.63
C PHE A 58 1.74 11.73 11.48
N ALA A 59 2.47 12.47 12.32
CA ALA A 59 2.52 13.93 12.22
C ALA A 59 3.35 14.37 11.00
N ARG A 60 4.47 13.67 10.74
CA ARG A 60 5.42 14.03 9.68
C ARG A 60 5.39 13.04 8.52
N ARG A 61 5.64 13.55 7.30
CA ARG A 61 5.65 12.73 6.08
C ARG A 61 6.67 11.60 6.14
N TRP A 62 7.88 11.89 6.60
CA TRP A 62 8.98 10.94 6.58
C TRP A 62 8.73 9.76 7.53
N GLU A 63 8.03 9.97 8.65
CA GLU A 63 7.63 8.91 9.58
C GLU A 63 6.65 7.94 8.91
N ALA A 64 5.65 8.50 8.21
CA ALA A 64 4.68 7.70 7.45
C ALA A 64 5.35 6.90 6.32
N VAL A 65 6.31 7.51 5.61
CA VAL A 65 7.06 6.82 4.54
C VAL A 65 7.94 5.70 5.12
N ALA A 66 8.72 5.97 6.17
CA ALA A 66 9.53 4.95 6.82
C ALA A 66 8.67 3.77 7.31
N ARG A 67 7.51 4.08 7.91
CA ARG A 67 6.56 3.04 8.33
C ARG A 67 6.02 2.23 7.17
N ALA A 68 5.69 2.87 6.05
CA ALA A 68 5.20 2.18 4.87
C ALA A 68 6.25 1.22 4.29
N GLU A 69 7.52 1.62 4.27
CA GLU A 69 8.63 0.77 3.87
C GLU A 69 8.79 -0.44 4.82
N ASP A 70 8.66 -0.23 6.13
CA ASP A 70 8.70 -1.32 7.11
C ASP A 70 7.56 -2.32 6.93
N PHE A 71 6.34 -1.85 6.61
CA PHE A 71 5.22 -2.74 6.29
C PHE A 71 5.51 -3.57 5.04
N VAL A 72 6.04 -2.97 3.97
CA VAL A 72 6.40 -3.71 2.76
C VAL A 72 7.47 -4.76 3.05
N ARG A 73 8.49 -4.42 3.85
CA ARG A 73 9.52 -5.37 4.29
C ARG A 73 8.94 -6.53 5.08
N LEU A 74 8.00 -6.24 5.98
CA LEU A 74 7.31 -7.27 6.75
C LEU A 74 6.44 -8.17 5.86
N LEU A 75 5.72 -7.59 4.90
CA LEU A 75 4.84 -8.30 3.97
C LEU A 75 5.61 -9.12 2.91
N ASN A 76 6.86 -8.76 2.63
CA ASN A 76 7.78 -9.51 1.78
C ASN A 76 8.52 -10.61 2.53
N ARG A 77 8.39 -10.67 3.87
CA ARG A 77 9.11 -11.65 4.68
C ARG A 77 8.42 -13.02 4.57
N THR A 78 9.17 -14.03 4.13
CA THR A 78 8.69 -15.41 3.98
C THR A 78 8.74 -16.21 5.28
N GLU A 79 9.62 -15.81 6.21
CA GLU A 79 9.78 -16.46 7.52
C GLU A 79 9.10 -15.63 8.61
N PRO A 80 8.31 -16.23 9.50
CA PRO A 80 7.79 -15.52 10.66
C PRO A 80 8.96 -14.95 11.50
N PRO A 81 8.79 -13.80 12.17
CA PRO A 81 9.81 -13.27 13.06
C PRO A 81 10.18 -14.33 14.12
N PRO A 82 11.47 -14.54 14.45
CA PRO A 82 11.84 -15.47 15.51
C PRO A 82 11.14 -15.06 16.81
N GLY A 83 10.31 -15.95 17.36
CA GLY A 83 9.64 -15.76 18.65
C GLY A 83 8.15 -15.39 18.61
N TRP A 84 7.45 -15.60 17.50
CA TRP A 84 5.97 -15.65 17.47
C TRP A 84 5.45 -17.07 17.68
#